data_AF-A0A974S7P7-F1
#
_entry.id   AF-A0A974S7P7-F1
#
_cell.length_a   1.000
_cell.length_b   1.000
_cell.length_c   1.000
_cell.angle_alpha   90.00
_cell.angle_beta   90.00
_cell.angle_gamma   90.00
#
_symmetry.space_group_name_H-M   'P 1'
#
loop_
_entity.id
_entity.type
_entity.pdbx_description
1 polymer ?
#
loop_
_entity_poly.entity_id
_entity_poly.type
_entity_poly.pdbx_seq_one_letter_code
_entity_poly.pdbx_strand_id
1 'polypeptide(L)'
;MAEAGISGWIGRLLRGLGRRLGDHAVAAAEADAATAQDRLREAIDLLPEGVVFLDAEGRYILWNKRYAEIYHRSADLFRPGAPFSETLKIGVARGDYPEAIGREEEWLAERMHRLMNPSGNATSSASPTAAG
;
A
#
# COMPACT_ATOMS: atom_id res chain seq x y z
N MET A 1 62.91 15.21 -3.43
CA MET A 1 61.75 14.98 -4.32
C MET A 1 60.99 13.72 -3.88
N ALA A 2 60.12 13.80 -2.86
CA ALA A 2 59.27 12.66 -2.44
C ALA A 2 57.99 13.07 -1.66
N GLU A 3 57.48 14.31 -1.78
CA GLU A 3 56.34 14.75 -0.95
C GLU A 3 54.97 14.74 -1.68
N ALA A 4 54.94 14.58 -3.00
CA ALA A 4 53.68 14.63 -3.76
C ALA A 4 52.89 13.30 -3.79
N GLY A 5 53.44 12.19 -3.30
CA GLY A 5 52.87 10.85 -3.47
C GLY A 5 51.84 10.42 -2.41
N ILE A 6 52.11 10.73 -1.14
CA ILE A 6 51.37 10.15 0.00
C ILE A 6 50.07 10.92 0.27
N SER A 7 50.11 12.26 0.22
CA SER A 7 48.93 13.11 0.46
C SER A 7 47.81 12.86 -0.56
N GLY A 8 48.18 12.68 -1.84
CA GLY A 8 47.21 12.36 -2.90
C GLY A 8 46.62 10.96 -2.79
N TRP A 9 47.40 9.96 -2.33
CA TRP A 9 46.94 8.60 -2.14
C TRP A 9 46.00 8.48 -0.93
N ILE A 10 46.34 9.10 0.20
CA ILE A 10 45.47 9.15 1.39
C ILE A 10 44.14 9.84 1.03
N GLY A 11 44.17 10.96 0.30
CA GLY A 11 42.95 11.63 -0.13
C GLY A 11 42.05 10.78 -1.02
N ARG A 12 42.60 9.99 -1.96
CA ARG A 12 41.82 9.07 -2.80
C ARG A 12 41.27 7.90 -2.00
N LEU A 13 42.06 7.36 -1.07
CA LEU A 13 41.64 6.26 -0.20
C LEU A 13 40.50 6.69 0.74
N LEU A 14 40.62 7.85 1.39
CA LEU A 14 39.57 8.40 2.26
C LEU A 14 38.28 8.68 1.48
N ARG A 15 38.36 9.24 0.26
CA ARG A 15 37.18 9.44 -0.60
C ARG A 15 36.53 8.13 -1.02
N GLY A 16 37.32 7.13 -1.41
CA GLY A 16 36.83 5.81 -1.78
C GLY A 16 36.17 5.08 -0.60
N LEU A 17 36.75 5.19 0.59
CA LEU A 17 36.21 4.61 1.83
C LEU A 17 34.90 5.29 2.24
N GLY A 18 34.83 6.62 2.19
CA GLY A 18 33.62 7.38 2.48
C GLY A 18 32.44 7.01 1.57
N ARG A 19 32.69 6.87 0.25
CA ARG A 19 31.64 6.43 -0.69
C ARG A 19 31.17 5.01 -0.37
N ARG A 20 32.08 4.06 -0.14
CA ARG A 20 31.68 2.67 0.18
C ARG A 20 30.89 2.57 1.47
N LEU A 21 31.29 3.28 2.53
CA LEU A 21 30.54 3.29 3.79
C LEU A 21 29.14 3.89 3.60
N GLY A 22 29.01 4.94 2.80
CA GLY A 22 27.72 5.53 2.43
C GLY A 22 26.83 4.56 1.65
N ASP A 23 27.36 3.92 0.61
CA ASP A 23 26.59 2.99 -0.24
C ASP A 23 26.08 1.78 0.57
N HIS A 24 26.90 1.24 1.49
CA HIS A 24 26.47 0.14 2.37
C HIS A 24 25.42 0.60 3.40
N ALA A 25 25.52 1.83 3.91
CA ALA A 25 24.54 2.38 4.84
C ALA A 25 23.17 2.59 4.16
N VAL A 26 23.16 3.09 2.92
CA VAL A 26 21.93 3.22 2.11
C VAL A 26 21.33 1.84 1.83
N ALA A 27 22.13 0.89 1.37
CA ALA A 27 21.66 -0.47 1.08
C ALA A 27 21.10 -1.18 2.34
N ALA A 28 21.73 -0.99 3.50
CA ALA A 28 21.22 -1.52 4.76
C ALA A 28 19.87 -0.88 5.15
N ALA A 29 19.74 0.44 5.00
CA ALA A 29 18.49 1.14 5.27
C ALA A 29 17.35 0.69 4.32
N GLU A 30 17.65 0.47 3.04
CA GLU A 30 16.69 -0.07 2.07
C GLU A 30 16.27 -1.50 2.42
N ALA A 31 17.21 -2.36 2.82
CA ALA A 31 16.90 -3.73 3.24
C ALA A 31 16.05 -3.78 4.51
N ASP A 32 16.35 -2.92 5.49
CA ASP A 32 15.58 -2.80 6.72
C ASP A 32 14.16 -2.30 6.43
N ALA A 33 14.01 -1.31 5.54
CA ALA A 33 12.71 -0.80 5.11
C ALA A 33 11.90 -1.87 4.37
N ALA A 34 12.51 -2.61 3.45
CA ALA A 34 11.85 -3.73 2.76
C ALA A 34 11.40 -4.81 3.74
N THR A 35 12.26 -5.18 4.69
CA THR A 35 11.92 -6.16 5.74
C THR A 35 10.76 -5.69 6.61
N ALA A 36 10.73 -4.41 6.97
CA ALA A 36 9.63 -3.83 7.74
C ALA A 36 8.31 -3.83 6.95
N GLN A 37 8.37 -3.53 5.66
CA GLN A 37 7.22 -3.56 4.76
C GLN A 37 6.65 -4.98 4.59
N ASP A 38 7.52 -5.98 4.45
CA ASP A 38 7.11 -7.38 4.34
C ASP A 38 6.45 -7.87 5.64
N ARG A 39 7.03 -7.53 6.80
CA ARG A 39 6.42 -7.86 8.10
C ARG A 39 5.05 -7.20 8.29
N LEU A 40 4.89 -5.95 7.86
CA LEU A 40 3.59 -5.27 7.90
C LEU A 40 2.57 -6.02 7.02
N ARG A 41 2.97 -6.42 5.81
CA ARG A 41 2.12 -7.17 4.89
C ARG A 41 1.70 -8.52 5.48
N GLU A 42 2.65 -9.27 6.04
CA GLU A 42 2.37 -10.53 6.71
C GLU A 42 1.41 -10.33 7.89
N ALA A 43 1.62 -9.30 8.70
CA ALA A 43 0.77 -9.02 9.86
C ALA A 43 -0.70 -8.74 9.45
N ILE A 44 -0.92 -7.94 8.40
CA ILE A 44 -2.28 -7.64 7.94
C ILE A 44 -2.94 -8.82 7.20
N ASP A 45 -2.14 -9.71 6.59
CA ASP A 45 -2.63 -10.92 5.93
C ASP A 45 -3.17 -11.96 6.92
N LEU A 46 -2.78 -11.87 8.20
CA LEU A 46 -3.31 -12.72 9.27
C LEU A 46 -4.70 -12.28 9.76
N LEU A 47 -5.14 -11.07 9.40
CA LEU A 47 -6.43 -10.56 9.84
C LEU A 47 -7.58 -11.24 9.08
N PRO A 48 -8.65 -11.67 9.76
CA PRO A 48 -9.79 -12.31 9.12
C PRO A 48 -10.65 -11.33 8.31
N GLU A 49 -10.54 -10.02 8.54
CA GLU A 49 -11.19 -8.97 7.78
C GLU A 49 -10.36 -8.50 6.58
N GLY A 50 -11.04 -8.02 5.53
CA GLY A 50 -10.38 -7.31 4.44
C GLY A 50 -9.89 -5.94 4.88
N VAL A 51 -8.59 -5.68 4.69
CA VAL A 51 -7.95 -4.40 5.05
C VAL A 51 -7.40 -3.73 3.80
N VAL A 52 -7.66 -2.42 3.68
CA VAL A 52 -7.08 -1.56 2.65
C VAL A 52 -6.60 -0.25 3.30
N PHE A 53 -5.42 0.19 2.89
CA PHE A 53 -4.87 1.50 3.21
C PHE A 53 -4.90 2.36 1.95
N LEU A 54 -5.42 3.58 2.11
CA LEU A 54 -5.49 4.58 1.05
C LEU A 54 -4.68 5.82 1.47
N ASP A 55 -4.16 6.57 0.49
CA ASP A 55 -3.61 7.90 0.73
C ASP A 55 -4.71 8.96 0.95
N ALA A 56 -4.30 10.20 1.19
CA ALA A 56 -5.22 11.31 1.45
C ALA A 56 -6.14 11.61 0.24
N GLU A 57 -5.69 11.26 -0.97
CA GLU A 57 -6.43 11.40 -2.22
C GLU A 57 -7.30 10.16 -2.53
N GLY A 58 -7.34 9.17 -1.63
CA GLY A 58 -8.14 7.95 -1.78
C GLY A 58 -7.56 6.97 -2.80
N ARG A 59 -6.23 6.85 -2.88
CA ARG A 59 -5.53 5.90 -3.77
C ARG A 59 -4.90 4.78 -2.97
N TYR A 60 -4.85 3.58 -3.56
CA TYR A 60 -4.29 2.41 -2.89
C TYR A 60 -2.83 2.61 -2.48
N ILE A 61 -2.54 2.34 -1.21
CA ILE A 61 -1.19 2.16 -0.69
C ILE A 61 -0.90 0.66 -0.51
N LEU A 62 -1.82 -0.04 0.16
CA LEU A 62 -1.67 -1.44 0.55
C LEU A 62 -3.04 -2.09 0.77
N TRP A 63 -3.13 -3.40 0.55
CA TRP A 63 -4.28 -4.23 0.92
C TRP A 63 -3.80 -5.61 1.35
N ASN A 64 -4.59 -6.31 2.17
CA ASN A 64 -4.32 -7.70 2.53
C ASN A 64 -4.96 -8.68 1.52
N LYS A 65 -4.56 -9.95 1.58
CA LYS A 65 -5.14 -11.02 0.73
C LYS A 65 -6.65 -11.12 0.88
N ARG A 66 -7.13 -11.02 2.12
CA ARG A 66 -8.56 -11.13 2.42
C ARG A 66 -9.40 -10.09 1.69
N TYR A 67 -8.90 -8.85 1.57
CA TYR A 67 -9.55 -7.79 0.81
C TYR A 67 -9.69 -8.16 -0.68
N ALA A 68 -8.64 -8.73 -1.28
CA ALA A 68 -8.66 -9.18 -2.67
C ALA A 68 -9.59 -10.38 -2.90
N GLU A 69 -9.75 -11.26 -1.91
CA GLU A 69 -10.71 -12.37 -1.97
C GLU A 69 -12.17 -11.89 -1.93
N ILE A 70 -12.46 -10.94 -1.04
CA ILE A 70 -13.80 -10.37 -0.88
C ILE A 70 -14.23 -9.68 -2.19
N TYR A 71 -13.34 -8.86 -2.76
CA TYR A 71 -13.60 -8.07 -3.97
C TYR A 71 -12.91 -8.68 -5.21
N HIS A 72 -12.97 -10.00 -5.34
CA HIS A 72 -12.22 -10.76 -6.35
C HIS A 72 -12.57 -10.42 -7.79
N ARG A 73 -13.74 -9.83 -8.08
CA ARG A 73 -14.13 -9.49 -9.45
C ARG A 73 -13.48 -8.21 -9.94
N SER A 74 -12.97 -7.37 -9.05
CA SER A 74 -12.24 -6.13 -9.36
C SER A 74 -10.81 -6.12 -8.85
N ALA A 75 -10.35 -7.21 -8.21
CA ALA A 75 -9.00 -7.32 -7.67
C ALA A 75 -7.89 -7.20 -8.73
N ASP A 76 -8.18 -7.48 -10.00
CA ASP A 76 -7.29 -7.23 -11.15
C ASP A 76 -6.94 -5.74 -11.34
N LEU A 77 -7.73 -4.84 -10.75
CA LEU A 77 -7.52 -3.39 -10.83
C LEU A 77 -6.70 -2.85 -9.67
N PHE A 78 -6.44 -3.66 -8.64
CA PHE A 78 -5.73 -3.21 -7.44
C PHE A 78 -4.25 -3.05 -7.73
N ARG A 79 -3.78 -1.81 -7.62
CA ARG A 79 -2.37 -1.45 -7.78
C ARG A 79 -2.07 -0.19 -6.97
N PRO A 80 -0.84 -0.05 -6.42
CA PRO A 80 -0.47 1.19 -5.74
C PRO A 80 -0.73 2.43 -6.61
N GLY A 81 -1.32 3.45 -6.01
CA GLY A 81 -1.69 4.71 -6.68
C GLY A 81 -2.97 4.68 -7.52
N ALA A 82 -3.60 3.52 -7.74
CA ALA A 82 -4.90 3.47 -8.40
C ALA A 82 -5.97 4.17 -7.54
N PRO A 83 -6.88 4.96 -8.16
CA PRO A 83 -7.95 5.62 -7.42
C PRO A 83 -8.99 4.61 -6.94
N PHE A 84 -9.25 4.59 -5.63
CA PHE A 84 -10.24 3.70 -5.03
C PHE A 84 -11.62 3.86 -5.67
N SER A 85 -12.05 5.10 -5.93
CA SER A 85 -13.35 5.42 -6.52
C SER A 85 -13.58 4.77 -7.89
N GLU A 86 -12.54 4.65 -8.72
CA GLU A 86 -12.62 3.98 -10.02
C GLU A 86 -12.77 2.47 -9.86
N THR A 87 -11.94 1.87 -8.99
CA THR A 87 -12.04 0.44 -8.68
C THR A 87 -13.37 0.08 -8.05
N LEU A 88 -13.91 0.95 -7.19
CA LEU A 88 -15.20 0.79 -6.54
C LEU A 88 -16.35 0.82 -7.56
N LYS A 89 -16.34 1.81 -8.46
CA LYS A 89 -17.34 1.91 -9.54
C LYS A 89 -17.34 0.67 -10.43
N ILE A 90 -16.15 0.18 -10.80
CA ILE A 90 -16.04 -1.04 -11.61
C ILE A 90 -16.43 -2.27 -10.80
N GLY A 91 -16.06 -2.37 -9.53
CA GLY A 91 -16.46 -3.45 -8.62
C GLY A 91 -17.99 -3.54 -8.48
N VAL A 92 -18.68 -2.41 -8.33
CA VAL A 92 -20.15 -2.35 -8.36
C VAL A 92 -20.69 -2.91 -9.67
N ALA A 93 -20.19 -2.43 -10.81
CA ALA A 93 -20.62 -2.91 -12.13
C ALA A 93 -20.32 -4.40 -12.37
N ARG A 94 -19.27 -4.94 -11.76
CA ARG A 94 -18.90 -6.36 -11.84
C ARG A 94 -19.61 -7.24 -10.79
N GLY A 95 -20.31 -6.64 -9.84
CA GLY A 95 -21.11 -7.33 -8.82
C GLY A 95 -20.33 -7.73 -7.58
N ASP A 96 -19.20 -7.08 -7.26
CA ASP A 96 -18.51 -7.22 -5.97
C ASP A 96 -19.33 -6.64 -4.79
N TYR A 97 -20.35 -5.83 -5.08
CA TYR A 97 -21.21 -5.16 -4.10
C TYR A 97 -22.69 -5.43 -4.38
N PRO A 98 -23.24 -6.56 -3.90
CA PRO A 98 -24.65 -6.89 -4.10
C PRO A 98 -25.61 -5.83 -3.53
N GLU A 99 -25.22 -5.10 -2.48
CA GLU A 99 -26.04 -4.08 -1.83
C GLU A 99 -26.22 -2.81 -2.69
N ALA A 100 -25.41 -2.66 -3.74
CA ALA A 100 -25.49 -1.55 -4.69
C ALA A 100 -26.53 -1.79 -5.80
N ILE A 101 -27.00 -3.03 -6.00
CA ILE A 101 -27.90 -3.40 -7.11
C ILE A 101 -29.20 -2.57 -7.04
N GLY A 102 -29.49 -1.85 -8.12
CA GLY A 102 -30.69 -1.01 -8.25
C GLY A 102 -30.61 0.35 -7.55
N ARG A 103 -29.46 0.67 -6.92
CA ARG A 103 -29.18 1.97 -6.29
C ARG A 103 -27.70 2.36 -6.41
N GLU A 104 -27.07 2.02 -7.54
CA GLU A 104 -25.62 2.04 -7.70
C GLU A 104 -25.02 3.44 -7.48
N GLU A 105 -25.61 4.47 -8.07
CA GLU A 105 -25.13 5.85 -7.96
C GLU A 105 -25.22 6.38 -6.52
N GLU A 106 -26.36 6.14 -5.86
CA GLU A 106 -26.60 6.54 -4.47
C GLU A 106 -25.65 5.80 -3.52
N TRP A 107 -25.52 4.48 -3.69
CA TRP A 107 -24.65 3.64 -2.89
C TRP A 107 -23.17 4.04 -3.03
N LEU A 108 -22.72 4.37 -4.24
CA LEU A 108 -21.37 4.88 -4.49
C LEU A 108 -21.12 6.21 -3.77
N ALA A 109 -22.07 7.15 -3.85
CA ALA A 109 -21.96 8.44 -3.18
C ALA A 109 -21.89 8.29 -1.66
N GLU A 110 -22.75 7.45 -1.07
CA GLU A 110 -22.72 7.12 0.36
C GLU A 110 -21.39 6.47 0.77
N ARG A 111 -20.91 5.49 -0.02
CA ARG A 111 -19.66 4.78 0.27
C ARG A 111 -18.48 5.72 0.28
N MET A 112 -18.40 6.63 -0.69
CA MET A 112 -17.37 7.66 -0.74
C MET A 112 -17.48 8.65 0.42
N HIS A 113 -18.70 9.05 0.80
CA HIS A 113 -18.90 9.96 1.93
C HIS A 113 -18.42 9.34 3.26
N ARG A 114 -18.75 8.06 3.51
CA ARG A 114 -18.27 7.34 4.71
C ARG A 114 -16.75 7.21 4.76
N LEU A 115 -16.11 7.08 3.59
CA LEU A 115 -14.66 6.97 3.50
C LEU A 115 -13.96 8.30 3.84
N MET A 116 -14.49 9.43 3.35
CA MET A 116 -13.90 10.75 3.59
C MET A 116 -14.22 11.31 4.98
N ASN A 117 -15.31 10.85 5.60
CA ASN A 117 -15.75 11.24 6.94
C ASN A 117 -15.81 10.02 7.86
N PRO A 118 -14.67 9.47 8.30
CA PRO A 118 -14.63 8.36 9.23
C PRO A 118 -15.04 8.85 10.63
N SER A 119 -16.34 8.98 10.86
CA SER A 119 -16.92 9.39 12.14
C SER A 119 -16.72 8.30 13.19
N GLY A 120 -15.53 8.21 13.81
CA GLY A 120 -15.28 7.63 15.14
C GLY A 120 -15.69 6.17 15.45
N ASN A 121 -16.38 5.46 14.57
CA ASN A 121 -16.50 4.01 14.60
C ASN A 121 -15.86 3.48 13.32
N ALA A 122 -14.65 2.96 13.44
CA ALA A 122 -14.05 2.13 12.40
C ALA A 122 -14.66 0.74 12.50
N THR A 123 -15.99 0.61 12.38
CA THR A 123 -16.62 -0.70 12.26
C THR A 123 -16.65 -1.06 10.79
N SER A 124 -15.69 -1.91 10.42
CA SER A 124 -15.64 -2.71 9.21
C SER A 124 -17.04 -3.00 8.66
N SER A 125 -17.36 -2.40 7.51
CA SER A 125 -18.41 -2.91 6.60
C SER A 125 -17.72 -3.57 5.42
N ALA A 126 -17.07 -4.69 5.72
CA ALA A 126 -17.11 -5.84 4.83
C ALA A 126 -18.24 -6.73 5.37
N SER A 127 -19.48 -6.43 4.99
CA SER A 127 -20.61 -7.32 5.30
C SER A 127 -20.33 -8.68 4.66
N PRO A 128 -20.31 -9.79 5.42
CA PRO A 128 -20.46 -11.11 4.84
C PRO A 128 -21.96 -11.32 4.68
N THR A 129 -22.50 -11.03 3.50
CA THR A 129 -23.87 -11.47 3.14
C THR A 129 -23.82 -12.24 1.84
N ALA A 130 -23.17 -13.40 1.91
CA ALA A 130 -23.43 -14.54 1.04
C ALA A 130 -23.67 -15.76 1.93
N ALA A 131 -24.84 -15.80 2.56
CA ALA A 131 -25.42 -17.05 3.03
C ALA A 131 -26.13 -17.68 1.83
N GLY A 132 -25.60 -18.80 1.36
CA GLY A 132 -26.15 -19.69 0.35
C GLY A 132 -25.45 -21.02 0.46
#